data_AF-A0A3B9I075-F1
#
_entry.id   AF-A0A3B9I075-F1
#
_cell.length_a   1.000
_cell.length_b   1.000
_cell.length_c   1.000
_cell.angle_alpha   90.00
_cell.angle_beta   90.00
_cell.angle_gamma   90.00
#
_symmetry.space_group_name_H-M   'P 1'
#
loop_
_entity.id
_entity.type
_entity.pdbx_description
1 polymer ?
#
loop_
_entity_poly.entity_id
_entity_poly.type
_entity_poly.pdbx_seq_one_letter_code
_entity_poly.pdbx_strand_id
1 'polypeptide(L)'
;MIRCRNFVFKAFFMLKGLAISPGYAMGQVYCLRHIQLESIESSTISSSEIDNEIDRFKNAIEISRSEINQLLELPQIKSSLEISNIFQAHLTLIDDPDLQKEVSKRIKNQMHDVQSVVGSVIKDYSNFFRN
;
A
#
# COMPACT_ATOMS: atom_id res chain seq x y z
N MET A 1 9.86 -39.83 36.95
CA MET A 1 9.56 -40.54 35.69
C MET A 1 8.49 -39.77 34.94
N ILE A 2 8.89 -38.77 34.13
CA ILE A 2 7.97 -38.03 33.26
C ILE A 2 8.42 -38.29 31.83
N ARG A 3 7.49 -38.83 31.07
CA ARG A 3 7.65 -39.55 29.81
C ARG A 3 7.69 -38.52 28.67
N CYS A 4 8.86 -38.31 28.06
CA CYS A 4 9.00 -37.51 26.84
C CYS A 4 8.14 -38.13 25.73
N ARG A 5 7.12 -37.40 25.29
CA ARG A 5 6.26 -37.78 24.18
C ARG A 5 6.96 -37.35 22.89
N ASN A 6 7.21 -38.31 22.01
CA ASN A 6 7.86 -38.17 20.71
C ASN A 6 7.32 -36.96 19.93
N PHE A 7 8.12 -35.90 19.87
CA PHE A 7 7.97 -34.85 18.88
C PHE A 7 8.74 -35.31 17.64
N VAL A 8 8.03 -35.74 16.60
CA VAL A 8 8.64 -36.07 15.31
C VAL A 8 9.27 -34.79 14.78
N PHE A 9 10.60 -34.71 14.80
CA PHE A 9 11.37 -33.60 14.26
C PHE A 9 11.14 -33.55 12.74
N LYS A 10 10.18 -32.72 12.32
CA LYS A 10 10.09 -32.24 10.94
C LYS A 10 11.39 -31.46 10.67
N ALA A 11 12.02 -31.71 9.51
CA ALA A 11 13.34 -31.21 9.14
C ALA A 11 13.66 -29.79 9.64
N PHE A 12 14.81 -29.63 10.30
CA PHE A 12 15.33 -28.34 10.75
C PHE A 12 15.79 -27.53 9.52
N PHE A 13 14.99 -26.55 9.12
CA PHE A 13 15.37 -25.58 8.07
C PHE A 13 16.04 -24.37 8.71
N MET A 14 17.34 -24.19 8.45
CA MET A 14 18.08 -23.00 8.85
C MET A 14 18.03 -21.98 7.71
N LEU A 15 17.21 -20.93 7.88
CA LEU A 15 17.14 -19.81 6.94
C LEU A 15 18.29 -18.84 7.24
N LYS A 16 19.08 -18.49 6.22
CA LYS A 16 20.12 -17.45 6.28
C LYS A 16 19.66 -16.22 5.51
N GLY A 17 19.86 -15.04 6.07
CA GLY A 17 19.56 -13.75 5.44
C GLY A 17 20.64 -12.71 5.74
N LEU A 18 20.47 -11.48 5.23
CA LEU A 18 21.34 -10.35 5.55
C LEU A 18 20.88 -9.71 6.87
N ALA A 19 21.78 -9.63 7.86
CA ALA A 19 21.47 -9.02 9.15
C ALA A 19 21.47 -7.48 9.05
N ILE A 20 20.33 -6.85 9.31
CA ILE A 20 20.16 -5.38 9.27
C ILE A 20 20.35 -4.76 10.66
N SER A 21 19.93 -5.43 11.73
CA SER A 21 20.04 -4.96 13.11
C SER A 21 20.48 -6.10 14.04
N PRO A 22 21.38 -5.87 15.01
CA PRO A 22 21.79 -6.89 15.97
C PRO A 22 20.66 -7.25 16.95
N GLY A 23 20.59 -8.52 17.35
CA GLY A 23 19.64 -9.00 18.36
C GLY A 23 19.19 -10.46 18.15
N TYR A 24 18.44 -10.98 19.12
CA TYR A 24 17.71 -12.25 19.03
C TYR A 24 16.23 -11.99 19.36
N ALA A 25 15.32 -12.60 18.60
CA ALA A 25 13.88 -12.49 18.80
C ALA A 25 13.24 -13.88 18.86
N MET A 26 12.27 -14.05 19.76
CA MET A 26 11.45 -15.26 19.90
C MET A 26 9.99 -14.85 20.04
N GLY A 27 9.11 -15.39 19.21
CA GLY A 27 7.70 -15.03 19.21
C GLY A 27 6.89 -15.82 18.20
N GLN A 28 5.59 -15.59 18.20
CA GLN A 28 4.72 -16.14 17.16
C GLN A 28 4.96 -15.43 15.84
N VAL A 29 4.96 -16.21 14.76
CA VAL A 29 5.13 -15.67 13.41
C VAL A 29 3.81 -15.04 12.96
N TYR A 30 3.87 -13.80 12.50
CA TYR A 30 2.76 -13.13 11.83
C TYR A 30 3.12 -12.89 10.36
N CYS A 31 2.41 -13.58 9.46
CA CYS A 31 2.62 -13.45 8.01
C CYS A 31 1.77 -12.32 7.45
N LEU A 32 2.39 -11.16 7.22
CA LEU A 32 1.78 -10.04 6.51
C LEU A 32 1.57 -10.42 5.04
N ARG A 33 0.32 -10.47 4.58
CA ARG A 33 -0.01 -10.62 3.16
C ARG A 33 -0.09 -9.24 2.52
N HIS A 34 0.78 -8.97 1.57
CA HIS A 34 0.69 -7.79 0.72
C HIS A 34 -0.30 -8.03 -0.41
N ILE A 35 -1.11 -7.02 -0.71
CA ILE A 35 -1.87 -6.95 -1.96
C ILE A 35 -0.89 -6.46 -3.03
N GLN A 36 -0.71 -7.24 -4.08
CA GLN A 36 0.06 -6.82 -5.24
C GLN A 36 -0.85 -6.00 -6.15
N LEU A 37 -0.48 -4.73 -6.41
CA LEU A 37 -1.27 -3.88 -7.30
C LEU A 37 -1.27 -4.43 -8.75
N GLU A 38 -0.25 -5.22 -9.11
CA GLU A 38 -0.16 -5.88 -10.41
C GLU A 38 -1.11 -7.07 -10.59
N SER A 39 -1.68 -7.61 -9.49
CA SER A 39 -2.61 -8.74 -9.54
C SER A 39 -4.09 -8.31 -9.59
N ILE A 40 -4.34 -7.01 -9.79
CA ILE A 40 -5.70 -6.47 -9.87
C ILE A 40 -6.22 -6.69 -11.29
N GLU A 41 -7.22 -7.55 -11.43
CA GLU A 41 -7.89 -7.75 -12.71
C GLU A 41 -8.76 -6.54 -13.04
N SER A 42 -8.58 -6.00 -14.25
CA SER A 42 -9.40 -4.90 -14.74
C SER A 42 -10.80 -5.36 -15.08
N SER A 43 -11.78 -4.65 -14.52
CA SER A 43 -13.19 -4.79 -14.87
C SER A 43 -13.67 -3.57 -15.64
N THR A 44 -14.47 -3.81 -16.68
CA THR A 44 -15.16 -2.76 -17.42
C THR A 44 -16.43 -2.34 -16.69
N ILE A 45 -16.67 -1.03 -16.64
CA ILE A 45 -17.85 -0.42 -16.02
C ILE A 45 -18.78 0.15 -17.09
N SER A 46 -20.06 0.29 -16.77
CA SER A 46 -21.04 0.96 -17.63
C SER A 46 -20.91 2.49 -17.55
N SER A 47 -21.47 3.21 -18.52
CA SER A 47 -21.46 4.68 -18.52
C SER A 47 -22.19 5.28 -17.31
N SER A 48 -23.21 4.60 -16.80
CA SER A 48 -23.95 4.99 -15.59
C SER A 48 -23.12 4.87 -14.30
N GLU A 49 -22.02 4.13 -14.32
CA GLU A 49 -21.18 3.90 -13.13
C GLU A 49 -19.99 4.86 -13.05
N ILE A 50 -19.71 5.62 -14.11
CA ILE A 50 -18.56 6.53 -14.19
C ILE A 50 -18.55 7.53 -13.04
N ASP A 51 -19.68 8.19 -12.77
CA ASP A 51 -19.76 9.20 -11.71
C ASP A 51 -19.60 8.55 -10.31
N ASN A 52 -20.16 7.36 -10.12
CA ASN A 52 -20.00 6.59 -8.88
C ASN A 52 -18.53 6.21 -8.63
N GLU A 53 -17.79 5.80 -9.66
CA GLU A 53 -16.38 5.44 -9.56
C GLU A 53 -15.49 6.67 -9.31
N ILE A 54 -15.83 7.83 -9.89
CA ILE A 54 -15.15 9.10 -9.59
C ILE A 54 -15.39 9.52 -8.14
N ASP A 55 -16.61 9.38 -7.63
CA ASP A 55 -16.89 9.74 -6.23
C ASP A 55 -16.27 8.73 -5.26
N ARG A 56 -16.23 7.44 -5.63
CA ARG A 56 -15.46 6.42 -4.89
C ARG A 56 -13.98 6.77 -4.83
N PHE A 57 -13.40 7.25 -5.94
CA PHE A 57 -12.02 7.72 -5.97
C PHE A 57 -11.78 8.89 -5.01
N LYS A 58 -12.62 9.94 -5.08
CA LYS A 58 -12.50 11.11 -4.20
C LYS A 58 -12.61 10.72 -2.72
N ASN A 59 -13.58 9.87 -2.39
CA ASN A 59 -13.73 9.37 -1.03
C ASN A 59 -12.50 8.60 -0.56
N ALA A 60 -11.88 7.78 -1.42
CA ALA A 60 -10.65 7.09 -1.09
C ALA A 60 -9.48 8.07 -0.82
N ILE A 61 -9.37 9.14 -1.60
CA ILE A 61 -8.39 10.21 -1.38
C ILE A 61 -8.59 10.89 -0.01
N GLU A 62 -9.83 11.23 0.35
CA GLU A 62 -10.14 11.81 1.67
C GLU A 62 -9.78 10.86 2.82
N ILE A 63 -10.11 9.57 2.68
CA ILE A 63 -9.78 8.55 3.68
C ILE A 63 -8.27 8.44 3.84
N SER A 64 -7.52 8.29 2.74
CA SER A 64 -6.06 8.19 2.79
C SER A 64 -5.41 9.44 3.35
N ARG A 65 -5.93 10.64 3.04
CA ARG A 65 -5.47 11.90 3.63
C ARG A 65 -5.65 11.90 5.15
N SER A 66 -6.81 11.46 5.62
CA SER A 66 -7.10 11.36 7.06
C SER A 66 -6.16 10.38 7.75
N GLU A 67 -5.96 9.19 7.18
CA GLU A 67 -5.06 8.15 7.73
C GLU A 67 -3.61 8.64 7.83
N ILE A 68 -3.09 9.31 6.78
CA ILE A 68 -1.72 9.83 6.81
C ILE A 68 -1.57 10.94 7.85
N ASN A 69 -2.57 11.82 8.00
CA ASN A 69 -2.56 12.85 9.04
C ASN A 69 -2.59 12.23 10.45
N GLN A 70 -3.35 11.15 10.66
CA GLN A 70 -3.34 10.42 11.93
C GLN A 70 -1.97 9.80 12.24
N LEU A 71 -1.28 9.27 11.22
CA LEU A 71 0.09 8.77 11.37
C LEU A 71 1.07 9.89 11.75
N LEU A 72 0.94 11.07 11.14
CA LEU A 72 1.77 12.23 11.45
C LEU A 72 1.64 12.70 12.92
N GLU A 73 0.47 12.50 13.54
CA GLU A 73 0.25 12.83 14.95
C GLU A 73 0.86 11.82 15.94
N LEU A 74 1.33 10.65 15.47
CA LEU A 74 1.97 9.67 16.34
C LEU A 74 3.30 10.23 16.89
N PRO A 75 3.56 10.14 18.22
CA PRO A 75 4.75 10.72 18.83
C PRO A 75 6.07 10.26 18.18
N GLN A 76 6.17 8.99 17.79
CA GLN A 76 7.36 8.45 17.11
C GLN A 76 7.63 9.08 15.74
N ILE A 77 6.59 9.49 15.02
CA ILE A 77 6.70 10.10 13.68
C ILE A 77 6.89 11.61 13.86
N LYS A 78 6.06 12.23 14.69
CA LYS A 78 6.06 13.67 14.97
C LYS A 78 7.39 14.17 15.53
N SER A 79 8.06 13.36 16.36
CA SER A 79 9.36 13.71 16.96
C SER A 79 10.54 13.58 16.00
N SER A 80 10.37 12.91 14.85
CA SER A 80 11.43 12.72 13.86
C SER A 80 11.13 13.52 12.61
N LEU A 81 11.88 14.61 12.39
CA LEU A 81 11.71 15.48 11.23
C LEU A 81 11.89 14.73 9.91
N GLU A 82 12.85 13.81 9.84
CA GLU A 82 13.09 13.00 8.63
C GLU A 82 11.88 12.12 8.31
N ILE A 83 11.34 11.41 9.30
CA ILE A 83 10.19 10.52 9.11
C ILE A 83 8.95 11.34 8.77
N SER A 84 8.71 12.45 9.48
CA SER A 84 7.59 13.35 9.21
C SER A 84 7.64 13.90 7.77
N ASN A 85 8.81 14.30 7.29
CA ASN A 85 8.99 14.80 5.92
C ASN A 85 8.64 13.74 4.86
N ILE A 86 8.93 12.46 5.11
CA ILE A 86 8.53 11.37 4.20
C ILE A 86 7.00 11.35 4.07
N PHE A 87 6.25 11.39 5.18
CA PHE A 87 4.79 11.39 5.14
C PHE A 87 4.21 12.67 4.51
N GLN A 88 4.84 13.83 4.72
CA GLN A 88 4.42 15.07 4.08
C GLN A 88 4.60 15.04 2.55
N ALA A 89 5.66 14.39 2.06
CA ALA A 89 5.82 14.16 0.63
C ALA A 89 4.69 13.28 0.06
N HIS A 90 4.23 12.26 0.80
CA HIS A 90 3.10 11.42 0.39
C HIS A 90 1.78 12.19 0.37
N LEU A 91 1.54 13.09 1.33
CA LEU A 91 0.39 14.00 1.28
C LEU A 91 0.43 14.90 0.05
N THR A 92 1.60 15.48 -0.24
CA THR A 92 1.80 16.33 -1.42
C THR A 92 1.48 15.59 -2.71
N LEU A 93 1.88 14.31 -2.82
CA LEU A 93 1.58 13.47 -3.98
C LEU A 93 0.08 13.21 -4.14
N ILE A 94 -0.63 12.93 -3.06
CA ILE A 94 -2.08 12.67 -3.07
C ILE A 94 -2.89 13.93 -3.38
N ASP A 95 -2.40 15.09 -2.93
CA ASP A 95 -3.01 16.39 -3.17
C ASP A 95 -2.68 16.99 -4.55
N ASP A 96 -1.85 16.31 -5.35
CA ASP A 96 -1.52 16.76 -6.71
C ASP A 96 -2.79 16.79 -7.59
N PRO A 97 -3.23 17.98 -8.05
CA PRO A 97 -4.42 18.10 -8.87
C PRO A 97 -4.27 17.44 -10.24
N ASP A 98 -3.05 17.30 -10.76
CA ASP A 98 -2.82 16.70 -12.07
C ASP A 98 -2.93 15.17 -11.99
N LEU A 99 -2.50 14.56 -10.89
CA LEU A 99 -2.76 13.15 -10.60
C LEU A 99 -4.26 12.85 -10.56
N GLN A 100 -5.03 13.65 -9.80
CA GLN A 100 -6.47 13.43 -9.63
C GLN A 100 -7.25 13.66 -10.94
N LYS A 101 -6.84 14.65 -11.74
CA LYS A 101 -7.41 14.90 -13.07
C LYS A 101 -7.13 13.74 -14.02
N GLU A 102 -5.90 13.22 -14.04
CA GLU A 102 -5.53 12.13 -14.94
C GLU A 102 -6.29 10.84 -14.61
N VAL A 103 -6.43 10.51 -13.33
CA VAL A 103 -7.28 9.37 -12.89
C VAL A 103 -8.73 9.58 -13.34
N SER A 104 -9.32 10.73 -13.03
CA SER A 104 -10.71 11.04 -13.40
C SER A 104 -10.95 10.99 -14.91
N LYS A 105 -9.98 11.47 -15.69
CA LYS A 105 -10.00 11.43 -17.16
C LYS A 105 -9.93 10.00 -17.69
N ARG A 106 -9.05 9.15 -17.13
CA ARG A 106 -8.92 7.75 -17.56
C ARG A 106 -10.16 6.93 -17.23
N ILE A 107 -10.79 7.13 -16.06
CA ILE A 107 -12.07 6.48 -15.73
C ILE A 107 -13.12 6.78 -16.81
N LYS A 108 -13.27 8.06 -17.19
CA LYS A 108 -14.23 8.49 -18.22
C LYS A 108 -13.95 7.92 -19.60
N ASN A 109 -12.68 7.85 -19.99
CA ASN A 109 -12.29 7.48 -21.35
C ASN A 109 -12.17 5.97 -21.55
N GLN A 110 -11.66 5.25 -20.55
CA GLN A 110 -11.37 3.83 -20.65
C GLN A 110 -12.52 2.97 -20.13
N MET A 111 -13.44 3.54 -19.35
CA MET A 111 -14.57 2.83 -18.75
C MET A 111 -14.13 1.57 -17.98
N HIS A 112 -13.06 1.73 -17.20
CA HIS A 112 -12.56 0.72 -16.26
C HIS A 112 -12.81 1.15 -14.82
N ASP A 113 -12.86 0.17 -13.92
CA ASP A 113 -12.99 0.41 -12.48
C ASP A 113 -11.84 1.28 -11.93
N VAL A 114 -12.14 2.02 -10.87
CA VAL A 114 -11.21 2.98 -10.25
C VAL A 114 -9.91 2.33 -9.82
N GLN A 115 -9.96 1.11 -9.31
CA GLN A 115 -8.82 0.43 -8.71
C GLN A 115 -7.77 0.11 -9.79
N SER A 116 -8.23 -0.37 -10.94
CA SER A 116 -7.41 -0.64 -12.11
C SER A 116 -6.83 0.64 -12.71
N VAL A 117 -7.64 1.69 -12.83
CA VAL A 117 -7.18 2.98 -13.36
C VAL A 117 -6.11 3.60 -12.47
N VAL A 118 -6.33 3.67 -11.16
CA VAL A 118 -5.35 4.18 -10.20
C VAL A 118 -4.06 3.37 -10.25
N GLY A 119 -4.16 2.03 -10.28
CA GLY A 119 -2.98 1.16 -10.43
C GLY A 119 -2.17 1.47 -11.69
N SER A 120 -2.85 1.70 -12.82
CA SER A 120 -2.18 2.09 -14.08
C SER A 120 -1.46 3.44 -13.98
N VAL A 121 -2.11 4.46 -13.40
CA VAL A 121 -1.53 5.81 -13.28
C VAL A 121 -0.32 5.79 -12.36
N ILE A 122 -0.41 5.15 -11.20
CA ILE A 122 0.71 5.04 -10.26
C ILE A 122 1.88 4.27 -10.88
N LYS A 123 1.60 3.23 -11.66
CA LYS A 123 2.62 2.50 -12.41
C LYS A 123 3.34 3.40 -13.41
N ASP A 124 2.62 4.26 -14.13
CA ASP A 124 3.21 5.21 -15.07
C ASP A 124 4.12 6.22 -14.34
N TYR A 125 3.68 6.77 -13.20
CA TYR A 125 4.50 7.65 -12.36
C TYR A 125 5.77 6.95 -11.86
N SER A 126 5.65 5.71 -11.37
CA SER A 126 6.79 4.90 -10.91
C SER A 126 7.81 4.67 -12.04
N ASN A 127 7.33 4.41 -13.26
CA ASN A 127 8.19 4.26 -14.43
C ASN A 127 8.87 5.58 -14.83
N PHE A 128 8.19 6.72 -14.68
CA PHE A 128 8.76 8.03 -14.95
C PHE A 128 9.95 8.34 -14.04
N PHE A 129 9.83 8.10 -12.72
CA PHE A 129 10.91 8.37 -11.75
C PHE A 129 12.04 7.33 -11.72
N ARG A 130 11.85 6.16 -12.35
CA ARG A 130 12.90 5.14 -12.47
C ARG A 130 13.97 5.49 -13.50
N ASN A 131 13.67 6.40 -14.44
CA ASN A 131 14.57 6.85 -15.50
C ASN A 131 15.10 8.25 -15.20
#